data_AF-A0A950EM97-F1
#
_entry.id   AF-A0A950EM97-F1
#
_cell.length_a   1.000
_cell.length_b   1.000
_cell.length_c   1.000
_cell.angle_alpha   90.00
_cell.angle_beta   90.00
_cell.angle_gamma   90.00
#
_symmetry.space_group_name_H-M   'P 1'
#
loop_
_entity.id
_entity.type
_entity.pdbx_description
1 polymer ?
#
loop_
_entity_poly.entity_id
_entity_poly.type
_entity_poly.pdbx_seq_one_letter_code
_entity_poly.pdbx_strand_id
1 'polypeptide(L)'
;MKAIKEMSDGLSRESDYLRGMISEFGAEGFYGWEGIYYFLYEYNLELQSKSKTERSKIFWAEFNEPKKDNITVEHIFPRQARHPTWASNFGGFTQKQRTSLRNSLGNLLPLSRAKNASLSNKPFDLKKTGIGDSVVGYMYGSYAENEVCKEEIWGPDQILARGMKLLAFMERRWEIKIGDQEMYKRMLGLSFLD
;
A
#
# COMPACT_ATOMS: atom_id res chain seq x y z
N MET A 1 27.88 -17.30 -29.94
CA MET A 1 28.33 -16.03 -29.31
C MET A 1 27.31 -14.90 -29.42
N LYS A 2 26.71 -14.60 -30.59
CA LYS A 2 25.70 -13.54 -30.75
C LYS A 2 24.46 -13.68 -29.84
N ALA A 3 23.84 -14.87 -29.80
CA ALA A 3 22.66 -15.13 -28.96
C ALA A 3 22.92 -15.00 -27.45
N ILE A 4 24.10 -15.43 -26.97
CA ILE A 4 24.49 -15.28 -25.55
C ILE A 4 24.67 -13.80 -25.20
N LYS A 5 25.24 -13.01 -26.11
CA LYS A 5 25.40 -11.56 -25.93
C LYS A 5 24.04 -10.86 -25.92
N GLU A 6 23.14 -11.18 -26.85
CA GLU A 6 21.79 -10.61 -26.90
C GLU A 6 20.97 -10.92 -25.64
N MET A 7 21.07 -12.16 -25.14
CA MET A 7 20.41 -12.57 -23.89
C MET A 7 21.01 -11.86 -22.66
N SER A 8 22.34 -11.73 -22.61
CA SER A 8 23.04 -10.96 -21.56
C SER A 8 22.67 -9.48 -21.58
N ASP A 9 22.62 -8.86 -22.77
CA ASP A 9 22.25 -7.46 -22.94
C ASP A 9 20.78 -7.22 -22.54
N GLY A 10 19.89 -8.18 -22.84
CA GLY A 10 18.49 -8.17 -22.40
C GLY A 10 18.35 -8.20 -20.88
N LEU A 11 19.02 -9.14 -20.21
CA LEU A 11 19.01 -9.27 -18.75
C LEU A 11 19.60 -8.02 -18.06
N SER A 12 20.65 -7.43 -18.63
CA SER A 12 21.23 -6.18 -18.11
C SER A 12 20.23 -5.03 -18.16
N ARG A 13 19.54 -4.87 -19.29
CA ARG A 13 18.53 -3.80 -19.47
C ARG A 13 17.36 -3.97 -18.52
N GLU A 14 16.90 -5.20 -18.31
CA GLU A 14 15.84 -5.51 -17.35
C GLU A 14 16.26 -5.18 -15.92
N SER A 15 17.48 -5.54 -15.53
CA SER A 15 18.07 -5.17 -14.23
C SER A 15 18.16 -3.65 -14.06
N ASP A 16 18.61 -2.92 -15.08
CA ASP A 16 18.75 -1.46 -15.01
C ASP A 16 17.38 -0.78 -14.89
N TYR A 17 16.38 -1.26 -15.62
CA TYR A 17 15.01 -0.78 -15.51
C TYR A 17 14.44 -1.01 -14.10
N LEU A 18 14.60 -2.21 -13.55
CA LEU A 18 14.17 -2.53 -12.18
C LEU A 18 14.86 -1.64 -11.14
N ARG A 19 16.17 -1.41 -11.27
CA ARG A 19 16.90 -0.49 -10.39
C ARG A 19 16.39 0.94 -10.50
N GLY A 20 16.05 1.38 -11.71
CA GLY A 20 15.40 2.66 -11.95
C GLY A 20 14.08 2.78 -11.19
N MET A 21 13.19 1.79 -11.36
CA MET A 21 11.91 1.75 -10.64
C MET A 21 12.08 1.73 -9.12
N ILE A 22 12.99 0.90 -8.60
CA ILE A 22 13.29 0.84 -7.15
C ILE A 22 13.72 2.22 -6.63
N SER A 23 14.55 2.93 -7.38
CA SER A 23 15.01 4.27 -6.99
C SER A 23 13.88 5.30 -7.06
N GLU A 24 13.03 5.24 -8.09
CA GLU A 24 11.90 6.15 -8.27
C GLU A 24 10.86 5.97 -7.15
N PHE A 25 10.40 4.74 -6.91
CA PHE A 25 9.46 4.45 -5.83
C PHE A 25 10.05 4.76 -4.45
N GLY A 26 11.35 4.50 -4.25
CA GLY A 26 12.02 4.83 -3.00
C GLY A 26 12.08 6.34 -2.71
N ALA A 27 12.11 7.17 -3.76
CA ALA A 27 12.17 8.63 -3.65
C ALA A 27 10.77 9.26 -3.55
N GLU A 28 9.87 8.91 -4.46
CA GLU A 28 8.56 9.54 -4.62
C GLU A 28 7.44 8.84 -3.82
N GLY A 29 7.64 7.57 -3.49
CA GLY A 29 6.63 6.69 -2.93
C GLY A 29 5.60 6.21 -3.96
N PHE A 30 4.58 5.50 -3.49
CA PHE A 30 3.62 4.79 -4.34
C PHE A 30 2.32 5.55 -4.56
N TYR A 31 2.04 6.60 -3.79
CA TYR A 31 0.75 7.30 -3.87
C TYR A 31 0.53 8.00 -5.21
N GLY A 32 1.60 8.53 -5.81
CA GLY A 32 1.54 9.20 -7.12
C GLY A 32 1.61 8.23 -8.32
N TRP A 33 1.80 6.93 -8.07
CA TRP A 33 1.95 5.94 -9.14
C TRP A 33 0.61 5.72 -9.86
N GLU A 34 0.59 5.90 -11.18
CA GLU A 34 -0.61 5.70 -11.99
C GLU A 34 -1.23 4.30 -11.79
N GLY A 35 -0.40 3.28 -11.58
CA GLY A 35 -0.82 1.90 -11.38
C GLY A 35 -1.32 1.57 -9.97
N ILE A 36 -1.26 2.50 -9.00
CA ILE A 36 -1.58 2.20 -7.59
C ILE A 36 -3.00 1.65 -7.41
N TYR A 37 -3.93 2.20 -8.19
CA TYR A 37 -5.31 1.81 -8.20
C TYR A 37 -5.48 0.34 -8.61
N TYR A 38 -4.93 -0.02 -9.76
CA TYR A 38 -4.92 -1.39 -10.27
C TYR A 38 -4.22 -2.36 -9.30
N PHE A 39 -3.07 -1.96 -8.77
CA PHE A 39 -2.30 -2.78 -7.83
C PHE A 39 -3.10 -3.14 -6.57
N LEU A 40 -3.73 -2.14 -5.93
CA LEU A 40 -4.51 -2.36 -4.71
C LEU A 40 -5.76 -3.21 -4.97
N TYR A 41 -6.37 -3.08 -6.16
CA TYR A 41 -7.46 -3.94 -6.59
C TYR A 41 -7.02 -5.40 -6.74
N GLU A 42 -5.94 -5.66 -7.48
CA GLU A 42 -5.38 -7.01 -7.67
C GLU A 42 -5.02 -7.66 -6.34
N TYR A 43 -4.42 -6.90 -5.42
CA TYR A 43 -4.10 -7.42 -4.08
C TYR A 43 -5.37 -7.77 -3.28
N ASN A 44 -6.43 -6.98 -3.40
CA ASN A 44 -7.70 -7.31 -2.77
C ASN A 44 -8.32 -8.61 -3.34
N LEU A 45 -8.20 -8.85 -4.65
CA LEU A 45 -8.64 -10.11 -5.28
C LEU A 45 -7.83 -11.31 -4.79
N GLU A 46 -6.52 -11.15 -4.60
CA GLU A 46 -5.66 -12.18 -4.00
C GLU A 46 -6.07 -12.53 -2.56
N LEU A 47 -6.50 -11.54 -1.77
CA LEU A 47 -7.05 -11.81 -0.44
C LEU A 47 -8.42 -12.49 -0.50
N GLN A 48 -9.25 -12.10 -1.47
CA GLN A 48 -10.54 -12.75 -1.71
C GLN A 48 -10.37 -14.23 -2.06
N SER A 49 -9.47 -14.57 -2.98
CA SER A 49 -9.24 -15.96 -3.41
C SER A 49 -8.85 -16.87 -2.23
N LYS A 50 -8.08 -16.34 -1.28
CA LYS A 50 -7.66 -17.04 -0.05
C LYS A 50 -8.77 -17.21 0.99
N SER A 51 -9.80 -16.36 0.94
CA SER A 51 -10.92 -16.40 1.89
C SER A 51 -11.92 -17.54 1.63
N LYS A 52 -11.76 -18.27 0.51
CA LYS A 52 -12.69 -19.32 0.04
C LYS A 52 -14.16 -18.84 -0.07
N THR A 53 -14.37 -17.53 -0.18
CA THR A 53 -15.67 -16.90 -0.29
C THR A 53 -15.86 -16.36 -1.70
N GLU A 54 -16.97 -16.70 -2.36
CA GLU A 54 -17.26 -16.25 -3.72
C GLU A 54 -17.71 -14.78 -3.78
N ARG A 55 -18.11 -14.20 -2.64
CA ARG A 55 -18.59 -12.83 -2.55
C ARG A 55 -17.48 -11.83 -2.87
N SER A 56 -17.65 -11.11 -3.98
CA SER A 56 -16.83 -9.94 -4.26
C SER A 56 -17.21 -8.78 -3.34
N LYS A 57 -16.19 -8.11 -2.80
CA LYS A 57 -16.32 -6.89 -2.00
C LYS A 57 -15.85 -5.63 -2.74
N ILE A 58 -15.21 -5.80 -3.90
CA ILE A 58 -14.78 -4.71 -4.78
C ILE A 58 -15.02 -5.14 -6.22
N PHE A 59 -15.72 -4.33 -7.02
CA PHE A 59 -15.91 -4.57 -8.44
C PHE A 59 -15.05 -3.62 -9.29
N TRP A 60 -14.33 -4.15 -10.29
CA TRP A 60 -13.41 -3.34 -11.12
C TRP A 60 -14.09 -2.15 -11.81
N ALA A 61 -15.32 -2.33 -12.31
CA ALA A 61 -16.08 -1.24 -12.93
C ALA A 61 -16.33 -0.06 -11.98
N GLU A 62 -16.44 -0.32 -10.67
CA GLU A 62 -16.56 0.72 -9.63
C GLU A 62 -15.22 1.38 -9.28
N PHE A 63 -14.11 0.72 -9.64
CA PHE A 63 -12.75 1.21 -9.45
C PHE A 63 -12.30 2.14 -10.58
N ASN A 64 -12.76 1.88 -11.81
CA ASN A 64 -12.32 2.56 -13.03
C ASN A 64 -13.31 3.58 -13.62
N GLU A 65 -14.58 3.61 -13.22
CA GLU A 65 -15.55 4.56 -13.75
C GLU A 65 -15.75 5.77 -12.82
N PRO A 66 -15.86 7.01 -13.36
CA PRO A 66 -16.14 8.20 -12.58
C PRO A 66 -17.62 8.28 -12.18
N LYS A 67 -18.05 7.54 -11.16
CA LYS A 67 -19.38 7.64 -10.52
C LYS A 67 -19.29 8.18 -9.08
N LYS A 68 -20.45 8.33 -8.43
CA LYS A 68 -20.60 9.00 -7.13
C LYS A 68 -19.87 8.28 -5.97
N ASP A 69 -19.51 7.01 -6.15
CA ASP A 69 -18.85 6.14 -5.16
C ASP A 69 -17.43 5.70 -5.57
N ASN A 70 -16.72 6.48 -6.37
CA ASN A 70 -15.36 6.17 -6.83
C ASN A 70 -14.45 5.67 -5.70
N ILE A 71 -13.69 4.62 -6.02
CA ILE A 71 -12.64 4.14 -5.12
C ILE A 71 -11.47 5.13 -5.16
N THR A 72 -10.95 5.40 -3.98
CA THR A 72 -9.87 6.34 -3.68
C THR A 72 -8.76 5.60 -2.93
N VAL A 73 -7.56 6.17 -2.94
CA VAL A 73 -6.46 5.66 -2.11
C VAL A 73 -6.46 6.41 -0.77
N GLU A 74 -6.77 5.67 0.29
CA GLU A 74 -6.65 6.13 1.67
C GLU A 74 -5.19 6.03 2.14
N HIS A 75 -4.78 7.00 2.96
CA HIS A 75 -3.55 6.91 3.75
C HIS A 75 -3.93 6.55 5.18
N ILE A 76 -3.54 5.35 5.63
CA ILE A 76 -3.90 4.89 6.98
C ILE A 76 -3.27 5.83 8.02
N PHE A 77 -1.95 6.06 7.95
CA PHE A 77 -1.26 7.21 8.55
C PHE A 77 -1.52 8.45 7.68
N PRO A 78 -2.31 9.44 8.15
CA PRO A 78 -2.85 10.49 7.30
C PRO A 78 -1.82 11.60 6.98
N ARG A 79 -2.12 12.39 5.93
CA ARG A 79 -1.34 13.59 5.58
C ARG A 79 -1.31 14.63 6.72
N GLN A 80 -2.45 14.82 7.37
CA GLN A 80 -2.60 15.75 8.50
C GLN A 80 -2.80 14.98 9.81
N ALA A 81 -1.72 14.37 10.31
CA ALA A 81 -1.73 13.50 11.49
C ALA A 81 -1.60 14.30 12.80
N ARG A 82 -2.62 15.11 13.12
CA ARG A 82 -2.62 15.97 14.33
C ARG A 82 -3.04 15.25 15.61
N HIS A 83 -3.66 14.08 15.50
CA HIS A 83 -4.13 13.33 16.67
C HIS A 83 -2.94 12.82 17.52
N PRO A 84 -3.01 12.87 18.87
CA PRO A 84 -1.89 12.49 19.74
C PRO A 84 -1.35 11.07 19.52
N THR A 85 -2.22 10.12 19.17
CA THR A 85 -1.80 8.73 18.87
C THR A 85 -0.84 8.67 17.68
N TRP A 86 -1.05 9.49 16.65
CA TRP A 86 -0.11 9.56 15.54
C TRP A 86 1.22 10.19 15.94
N ALA A 87 1.20 11.20 16.82
CA ALA A 87 2.43 11.76 17.37
C ALA A 87 3.19 10.74 18.23
N SER A 88 2.48 9.91 19.00
CA SER A 88 3.08 8.82 19.76
C SER A 88 3.76 7.79 18.84
N ASN A 89 3.08 7.37 17.77
CA ASN A 89 3.56 6.31 16.89
C ASN A 89 4.65 6.78 15.91
N PHE A 90 4.69 8.08 15.58
CA PHE A 90 5.57 8.62 14.53
C PHE A 90 6.46 9.79 14.99
N GLY A 91 6.46 10.12 16.28
CA GLY A 91 7.13 11.29 16.83
C GLY A 91 8.66 11.26 16.72
N GLY A 92 9.26 10.06 16.77
CA GLY A 92 10.70 9.87 16.65
C GLY A 92 11.27 10.07 15.22
N PHE A 93 10.42 10.24 14.22
CA PHE A 93 10.85 10.34 12.82
C PHE A 93 10.96 11.80 12.36
N THR A 94 11.93 12.08 11.50
CA THR A 94 12.04 13.38 10.81
C THR A 94 10.86 13.62 9.87
N GLN A 95 10.68 14.87 9.43
CA GLN A 95 9.64 15.19 8.45
C GLN A 95 9.80 14.40 7.14
N LYS A 96 11.04 14.18 6.68
CA LYS A 96 11.33 13.38 5.49
C LYS A 96 10.92 11.92 5.67
N GLN A 97 11.33 11.30 6.77
CA GLN A 97 10.97 9.92 7.09
C GLN A 97 9.45 9.73 7.25
N ARG A 98 8.74 10.69 7.86
CA ARG A 98 7.27 10.66 7.93
C ARG A 98 6.62 10.77 6.56
N THR A 99 7.17 11.57 5.64
CA THR A 99 6.70 11.63 4.25
C THR A 99 6.91 10.29 3.54
N SER A 100 8.07 9.65 3.70
CA SER A 100 8.33 8.32 3.15
C SER A 100 7.37 7.27 3.70
N LEU A 101 7.20 7.19 5.03
CA LEU A 101 6.23 6.29 5.68
C LEU A 101 4.81 6.49 5.15
N ARG A 102 4.41 7.74 4.99
CA ARG A 102 3.08 8.09 4.51
C ARG A 102 2.82 7.63 3.08
N ASN A 103 3.79 7.84 2.19
CA ASN A 103 3.65 7.53 0.76
C ASN A 103 4.10 6.10 0.43
N SER A 104 4.63 5.35 1.39
CA SER A 104 5.03 3.96 1.22
C SER A 104 3.83 3.05 0.95
N LEU A 105 4.05 2.02 0.13
CA LEU A 105 3.00 1.10 -0.34
C LEU A 105 2.19 0.47 0.80
N GLY A 106 2.87 0.12 1.91
CA GLY A 106 2.24 -0.46 3.09
C GLY A 106 1.20 0.43 3.76
N ASN A 107 1.27 1.75 3.58
CA ASN A 107 0.34 2.71 4.18
C ASN A 107 -0.90 3.02 3.31
N LEU A 108 -0.98 2.46 2.10
CA LEU A 108 -2.02 2.77 1.11
C LEU A 108 -3.11 1.69 1.08
N LEU A 109 -4.37 2.12 0.99
CA LEU A 109 -5.54 1.23 1.06
C LEU A 109 -6.66 1.69 0.12
N PRO A 110 -7.33 0.79 -0.63
CA PRO A 110 -8.42 1.20 -1.51
C PRO A 110 -9.72 1.36 -0.69
N LEU A 111 -10.29 2.57 -0.69
CA LEU A 111 -11.53 2.91 0.00
C LEU A 111 -12.49 3.65 -0.90
N SER A 112 -13.80 3.45 -0.74
CA SER A 112 -14.78 4.34 -1.38
C SER A 112 -14.59 5.79 -0.92
N ARG A 113 -14.84 6.75 -1.80
CA ARG A 113 -14.71 8.18 -1.51
C ARG A 113 -15.47 8.61 -0.24
N ALA A 114 -16.71 8.14 -0.09
CA ALA A 114 -17.54 8.47 1.07
C ALA A 114 -16.94 7.95 2.38
N LYS A 115 -16.45 6.70 2.38
CA LYS A 115 -15.77 6.11 3.54
C LYS A 115 -14.48 6.86 3.86
N ASN A 116 -13.65 7.11 2.85
CA ASN A 116 -12.39 7.86 3.01
C ASN A 116 -12.63 9.26 3.61
N ALA A 117 -13.63 9.99 3.09
CA ALA A 117 -14.01 11.30 3.62
C ALA A 117 -14.48 11.23 5.09
N SER A 118 -15.20 10.18 5.47
CA SER A 118 -15.68 9.97 6.84
C SER A 118 -14.54 9.66 7.82
N LEU A 119 -13.60 8.79 7.42
CA LEU A 119 -12.49 8.36 8.27
C LEU A 119 -11.38 9.41 8.37
N SER A 120 -11.01 10.05 7.26
CA SER A 120 -10.11 11.21 7.20
C SER A 120 -8.83 11.04 8.05
N ASN A 121 -8.55 11.96 8.97
CA ASN A 121 -7.35 11.98 9.80
C ASN A 121 -7.52 11.36 11.20
N LYS A 122 -8.58 10.58 11.41
CA LYS A 122 -8.88 9.94 12.70
C LYS A 122 -7.76 8.99 13.13
N PRO A 123 -7.63 8.72 14.44
CA PRO A 123 -6.74 7.68 14.93
C PRO A 123 -7.14 6.30 14.40
N PHE A 124 -6.17 5.38 14.37
CA PHE A 124 -6.30 4.07 13.74
C PHE A 124 -7.45 3.22 14.29
N ASP A 125 -7.64 3.23 15.60
CA ASP A 125 -8.74 2.56 16.30
C ASP A 125 -10.11 2.96 15.73
N LEU A 126 -10.36 4.27 15.61
CA LEU A 126 -11.60 4.78 15.01
C LEU A 126 -11.70 4.49 13.51
N LYS A 127 -10.56 4.45 12.80
CA LYS A 127 -10.56 4.02 11.39
C LYS A 127 -10.94 2.54 11.24
N LYS A 128 -10.54 1.69 12.20
CA LYS A 128 -10.91 0.27 12.23
C LYS A 128 -12.39 0.06 12.48
N THR A 129 -12.92 0.64 13.55
CA THR A 129 -14.27 0.35 14.05
C THR A 129 -15.36 1.26 13.51
N GLY A 130 -15.01 2.47 13.08
CA GLY A 130 -15.98 3.56 12.88
C GLY A 130 -16.18 4.38 14.15
N ILE A 131 -17.11 5.33 14.10
CA ILE A 131 -17.40 6.27 15.20
C ILE A 131 -18.84 6.06 15.67
N GLY A 132 -19.03 5.86 16.98
CA GLY A 132 -20.35 5.54 17.53
C GLY A 132 -20.93 4.30 16.85
N ASP A 133 -22.20 4.38 16.43
CA ASP A 133 -22.90 3.29 15.74
C ASP A 133 -22.61 3.24 14.22
N SER A 134 -21.63 4.00 13.73
CA SER A 134 -21.30 4.07 12.31
C SER A 134 -20.58 2.82 11.81
N VAL A 135 -21.16 2.13 10.84
CA VAL A 135 -20.56 0.96 10.15
C VAL A 135 -19.57 1.35 9.03
N VAL A 136 -18.86 2.47 9.19
CA VAL A 136 -17.97 3.05 8.15
C VAL A 136 -16.49 2.67 8.36
N GLY A 137 -16.16 1.93 9.43
CA GLY A 137 -14.80 1.44 9.68
C GLY A 137 -14.28 0.40 8.67
N TYR A 138 -12.97 0.21 8.65
CA TYR A 138 -12.28 -0.80 7.84
C TYR A 138 -12.83 -2.23 8.07
N MET A 139 -13.35 -2.53 9.26
CA MET A 139 -13.90 -3.85 9.58
C MET A 139 -15.10 -4.24 8.71
N TYR A 140 -15.81 -3.25 8.17
CA TYR A 140 -16.97 -3.45 7.28
C TYR A 140 -16.60 -3.31 5.79
N GLY A 141 -15.30 -3.22 5.50
CA GLY A 141 -14.79 -2.97 4.17
C GLY A 141 -14.39 -4.19 3.36
N SER A 142 -13.57 -3.90 2.36
CA SER A 142 -12.87 -4.84 1.49
C SER A 142 -11.98 -5.82 2.25
N TYR A 143 -11.47 -6.84 1.55
CA TYR A 143 -10.57 -7.81 2.16
C TYR A 143 -9.24 -7.16 2.59
N ALA A 144 -8.75 -6.19 1.82
CA ALA A 144 -7.58 -5.40 2.19
C ALA A 144 -7.83 -4.56 3.46
N GLU A 145 -9.00 -3.94 3.59
CA GLU A 145 -9.39 -3.23 4.82
C GLU A 145 -9.47 -4.19 6.03
N ASN A 146 -10.06 -5.37 5.84
CA ASN A 146 -10.17 -6.38 6.90
C ASN A 146 -8.82 -6.95 7.32
N GLU A 147 -7.86 -7.07 6.41
CA GLU A 147 -6.48 -7.44 6.75
C GLU A 147 -5.86 -6.42 7.71
N VAL A 148 -5.98 -5.13 7.39
CA VAL A 148 -5.44 -4.04 8.22
C VAL A 148 -6.08 -4.03 9.62
N CYS A 149 -7.36 -4.38 9.73
CA CYS A 149 -8.05 -4.48 11.03
C CYS A 149 -7.45 -5.49 12.01
N LYS A 150 -6.62 -6.44 11.53
CA LYS A 150 -5.96 -7.42 12.40
C LYS A 150 -4.85 -6.80 13.25
N GLU A 151 -4.30 -5.67 12.82
CA GLU A 151 -3.28 -4.95 13.58
C GLU A 151 -3.91 -4.23 14.77
N GLU A 152 -3.28 -4.28 15.94
CA GLU A 152 -3.74 -3.55 17.13
C GLU A 152 -3.40 -2.06 17.04
N ILE A 153 -2.21 -1.76 16.52
CA ILE A 153 -1.69 -0.41 16.32
C ILE A 153 -1.34 -0.18 14.85
N TRP A 154 -1.12 1.08 14.48
CA TRP A 154 -0.58 1.41 13.17
C TRP A 154 0.63 2.34 13.31
N GLY A 155 1.80 1.79 13.01
CA GLY A 155 3.09 2.45 13.11
C GLY A 155 4.04 2.10 11.97
N PRO A 156 5.31 2.55 12.05
CA PRO A 156 6.34 2.28 11.05
C PRO A 156 6.51 0.79 10.75
N ASP A 157 6.49 -0.05 11.77
CA ASP A 157 6.70 -1.50 11.64
C ASP A 157 5.56 -2.16 10.86
N GLN A 158 4.30 -1.77 11.13
CA GLN A 158 3.14 -2.26 10.36
C GLN A 158 3.20 -1.79 8.91
N ILE A 159 3.63 -0.54 8.66
CA ILE A 159 3.81 -0.01 7.30
C ILE A 159 4.90 -0.81 6.56
N LEU A 160 6.03 -1.08 7.21
CA LEU A 160 7.11 -1.87 6.64
C LEU A 160 6.66 -3.31 6.35
N ALA A 161 6.10 -4.00 7.35
CA ALA A 161 5.67 -5.39 7.23
C ALA A 161 4.60 -5.56 6.14
N ARG A 162 3.60 -4.66 6.10
CA ARG A 162 2.60 -4.68 5.03
C ARG A 162 3.20 -4.33 3.67
N GLY A 163 4.10 -3.34 3.61
CA GLY A 163 4.80 -2.97 2.36
C GLY A 163 5.59 -4.15 1.79
N MET A 164 6.31 -4.88 2.64
CA MET A 164 7.06 -6.08 2.26
C MET A 164 6.14 -7.16 1.69
N LYS A 165 5.01 -7.40 2.34
CA LYS A 165 3.99 -8.35 1.88
C LYS A 165 3.43 -7.96 0.50
N LEU A 166 3.18 -6.67 0.29
CA LEU A 166 2.67 -6.13 -0.97
C LEU A 166 3.70 -6.24 -2.10
N LEU A 167 4.98 -5.96 -1.84
CA LEU A 167 6.04 -6.16 -2.83
C LEU A 167 6.25 -7.63 -3.17
N ALA A 168 6.18 -8.53 -2.18
CA ALA A 168 6.22 -9.96 -2.45
C ALA A 168 5.03 -10.39 -3.33
N PHE A 169 3.84 -9.84 -3.10
CA PHE A 169 2.70 -10.03 -4.00
C PHE A 169 3.00 -9.51 -5.40
N MET A 170 3.62 -8.33 -5.52
CA MET A 170 4.02 -7.75 -6.80
C MET A 170 4.95 -8.68 -7.60
N GLU A 171 6.00 -9.19 -6.97
CA GLU A 171 6.92 -10.14 -7.62
C GLU A 171 6.20 -11.36 -8.17
N ARG A 172 5.32 -11.98 -7.36
CA ARG A 172 4.60 -13.17 -7.81
C ARG A 172 3.56 -12.86 -8.88
N ARG A 173 2.86 -11.73 -8.78
CA ARG A 173 1.72 -11.41 -9.65
C ARG A 173 2.16 -11.03 -11.07
N TRP A 174 3.31 -10.37 -11.18
CA TRP A 174 3.86 -9.88 -12.46
C TRP A 174 5.18 -10.56 -12.85
N GLU A 175 5.58 -11.62 -12.14
CA GLU A 175 6.78 -12.43 -12.43
C GLU A 175 8.07 -11.61 -12.50
N ILE A 176 8.17 -10.56 -11.67
CA ILE A 176 9.37 -9.72 -11.56
C ILE A 176 10.23 -10.12 -10.36
N LYS A 177 11.51 -9.74 -10.40
CA LYS A 177 12.47 -9.97 -9.30
C LYS A 177 13.06 -8.65 -8.80
N ILE A 178 12.48 -8.10 -7.74
CA ILE A 178 12.92 -6.90 -7.01
C ILE A 178 14.20 -7.20 -6.22
N GLY A 179 14.26 -8.35 -5.52
CA GLY A 179 15.45 -8.76 -4.77
C GLY A 179 15.18 -9.10 -3.31
N ASP A 180 16.13 -8.77 -2.44
CA ASP A 180 16.09 -9.09 -1.02
C ASP A 180 15.33 -8.04 -0.19
N GLN A 181 15.30 -8.23 1.13
CA GLN A 181 14.66 -7.30 2.07
C GLN A 181 15.23 -5.89 1.99
N GLU A 182 16.53 -5.73 1.71
CA GLU A 182 17.13 -4.40 1.58
C GLU A 182 16.66 -3.68 0.32
N MET A 183 16.53 -4.40 -0.80
CA MET A 183 15.92 -3.86 -2.01
C MET A 183 14.45 -3.49 -1.80
N TYR A 184 13.71 -4.30 -1.04
CA TYR A 184 12.34 -3.97 -0.68
C TYR A 184 12.27 -2.71 0.20
N LYS A 185 13.09 -2.61 1.27
CA LYS A 185 13.17 -1.40 2.11
C LYS A 185 13.49 -0.18 1.26
N ARG A 186 14.43 -0.30 0.32
CA ARG A 186 14.80 0.78 -0.59
C ARG A 186 13.64 1.20 -1.48
N MET A 187 12.97 0.25 -2.12
CA MET A 187 11.82 0.53 -3.00
C MET A 187 10.65 1.14 -2.22
N LEU A 188 10.44 0.71 -0.97
CA LEU A 188 9.44 1.27 -0.06
C LEU A 188 9.78 2.68 0.46
N GLY A 189 11.01 3.14 0.26
CA GLY A 189 11.54 4.38 0.82
C GLY A 189 11.80 4.30 2.33
N LEU A 190 12.01 3.10 2.88
CA LEU A 190 12.05 2.80 4.31
C LEU A 190 13.40 2.23 4.79
N SER A 191 14.49 2.42 4.05
CA SER A 191 15.84 1.95 4.43
C SER A 191 16.39 2.53 5.75
N PHE A 192 15.68 3.47 6.38
CA PHE A 192 16.03 4.00 7.69
C PHE A 192 15.39 3.24 8.86
N LEU A 193 14.57 2.22 8.57
CA LEU A 193 14.02 1.30 9.56
C LEU A 193 14.91 0.05 9.66
N ASP A 194 15.14 -0.41 10.89
CA ASP A 194 15.93 -1.60 11.20
C ASP A 194 15.23 -2.90 10.79
#